data_AF-A0A969DD99-F1
#
_entry.id   AF-A0A969DD99-F1
#
_cell.length_a   1.000
_cell.length_b   1.000
_cell.length_c   1.000
_cell.angle_alpha   90.00
_cell.angle_beta   90.00
_cell.angle_gamma   90.00
#
_symmetry.space_group_name_H-M   'P 1'
#
loop_
_entity.id
_entity.type
_entity.pdbx_description
1 polymer ?
#
loop_
_entity_poly.entity_id
_entity_poly.type
_entity_poly.pdbx_seq_one_letter_code
_entity_poly.pdbx_strand_id
1 'polypeptide(L)' 'MSKTIQAIRGTRDILPEEGRYWQFVEATTHDILSRALYQQIRTPIFEQTPLFERGIGEAT' A
#
# COMPACT_ATOMS: atom_id res chain seq x y z
N MET A 1 28.77 -12.36 -18.04
CA MET A 1 27.30 -12.29 -18.15
C MET A 1 26.80 -11.33 -17.09
N SER A 2 26.10 -10.26 -17.48
CA SER A 2 25.52 -9.31 -16.53
C SER A 2 24.35 -9.97 -15.81
N LYS A 3 24.30 -9.84 -14.48
CA LYS A 3 23.22 -10.41 -13.66
C LYS A 3 21.96 -9.57 -13.85
N THR A 4 20.90 -10.17 -14.40
CA THR A 4 19.60 -9.52 -14.55
C THR A 4 19.05 -9.16 -13.17
N ILE A 5 18.71 -7.88 -12.96
CA ILE A 5 18.06 -7.41 -11.74
C ILE A 5 16.70 -8.11 -11.61
N GLN A 6 16.38 -8.61 -10.43
CA GLN A 6 15.13 -9.27 -10.11
C GLN A 6 14.37 -8.46 -9.07
N ALA A 7 13.05 -8.63 -9.02
CA ALA A 7 12.23 -8.08 -7.95
C ALA A 7 12.71 -8.58 -6.58
N ILE A 8 12.57 -7.74 -5.56
CA ILE A 8 12.89 -8.11 -4.19
C ILE A 8 11.90 -9.18 -3.73
N ARG A 9 12.37 -10.23 -3.08
CA ARG A 9 11.49 -11.28 -2.55
C ARG A 9 10.45 -10.65 -1.61
N GLY A 10 9.18 -10.97 -1.85
CA GLY A 10 8.05 -10.40 -1.09
C GLY A 10 7.44 -9.15 -1.72
N THR A 11 8.03 -8.63 -2.80
CA THR A 11 7.41 -7.60 -3.64
C THR A 11 6.83 -8.22 -4.91
N ARG A 12 5.83 -7.56 -5.49
CA ARG A 12 5.17 -8.01 -6.72
C ARG A 12 4.79 -6.81 -7.57
N ASP A 13 5.08 -6.89 -8.86
CA ASP A 13 4.59 -5.96 -9.86
C ASP A 13 3.11 -6.25 -10.15
N ILE A 14 2.29 -5.20 -10.18
CA ILE A 14 0.89 -5.29 -10.61
C ILE A 14 0.87 -5.03 -12.12
N LEU A 15 0.65 -6.09 -12.90
CA LEU A 15 0.62 -6.00 -14.36
C LEU A 15 -0.73 -5.45 -14.86
N PRO A 16 -0.84 -4.97 -16.13
CA PRO A 16 -2.07 -4.35 -16.64
C PRO A 16 -3.34 -5.21 -16.51
N GLU A 17 -3.21 -6.53 -16.69
CA GLU A 17 -4.32 -7.48 -16.54
C GLU A 17 -4.86 -7.56 -15.11
N GLU A 18 -4.00 -7.25 -14.13
CA GLU A 18 -4.29 -7.25 -12.70
C GLU A 18 -4.69 -5.84 -12.21
N GLY A 19 -4.06 -4.80 -12.77
CA GLY A 19 -4.28 -3.40 -12.42
C GLY A 19 -5.73 -2.97 -12.59
N ARG A 20 -6.44 -3.52 -13.59
CA ARG A 20 -7.88 -3.26 -13.77
C ARG A 20 -8.73 -3.67 -12.57
N TYR A 21 -8.35 -4.74 -11.87
CA TYR A 21 -9.08 -5.21 -10.70
C TYR A 21 -8.80 -4.33 -9.49
N TRP A 22 -7.55 -3.87 -9.32
CA TRP A 22 -7.18 -2.90 -8.29
C TRP A 22 -7.92 -1.58 -8.47
N GLN A 23 -7.96 -1.05 -9.69
CA GLN A 23 -8.72 0.17 -10.01
C GLN A 23 -10.21 0.01 -9.68
N PHE A 24 -10.81 -1.15 -9.98
CA PHE A 24 -12.20 -1.44 -9.64
C PHE A 24 -12.43 -1.43 -8.13
N VAL A 25 -11.55 -2.07 -7.35
CA VAL A 25 -11.64 -2.11 -5.89
C VAL A 25 -11.48 -0.70 -5.31
N GLU A 26 -10.46 0.04 -5.73
CA GLU A 26 -10.19 1.40 -5.27
C GLU A 26 -11.36 2.35 -5.56
N ALA A 27 -11.92 2.30 -6.78
CA ALA A 27 -13.07 3.13 -7.17
C ALA A 27 -14.30 2.81 -6.32
N THR A 28 -14.57 1.52 -6.08
CA THR A 28 -15.70 1.07 -5.25
C THR A 28 -15.54 1.52 -3.80
N THR A 29 -14.34 1.37 -3.23
CA THR A 29 -14.05 1.83 -1.87
C THR A 29 -14.20 3.35 -1.76
N HIS A 30 -13.72 4.10 -2.75
CA HIS A 30 -13.86 5.56 -2.77
C HIS A 30 -15.32 5.99 -2.81
N ASP A 31 -16.16 5.38 -3.66
CA ASP A 31 -17.60 5.67 -3.73
C ASP A 31 -18.27 5.49 -2.36
N ILE A 32 -18.07 4.33 -1.75
CA ILE A 32 -18.69 3.97 -0.46
C ILE A 32 -18.27 4.96 0.64
N LEU A 33 -16.97 5.23 0.77
CA LEU A 33 -16.45 6.09 1.83
C LEU A 33 -16.85 7.55 1.65
N SER A 34 -16.91 8.04 0.40
CA SER A 34 -17.34 9.41 0.11
C SER A 34 -18.80 9.65 0.50
N ARG A 35 -19.67 8.65 0.29
CA ARG A 35 -21.09 8.69 0.69
C ARG A 35 -21.27 8.65 2.21
N ALA A 36 -20.31 8.09 2.92
CA ALA A 36 -20.25 8.09 4.38
C ALA A 36 -19.50 9.30 4.96
N LEU A 37 -19.24 10.34 4.14
CA LEU A 37 -18.57 11.60 4.53
C LEU A 37 -17.14 11.43 5.06
N TYR A 38 -16.48 10.31 4.76
CA TYR A 38 -15.06 10.17 5.02
C TYR A 38 -14.24 10.95 4.00
N GLN A 39 -13.13 11.52 4.44
CA GLN A 39 -12.18 12.23 3.59
C GLN A 39 -10.85 11.51 3.60
N GLN A 40 -10.20 11.43 2.44
CA GLN A 40 -8.87 10.83 2.32
C GLN A 40 -7.83 11.73 3.00
N ILE A 41 -7.01 11.14 3.87
CA ILE A 41 -5.71 11.69 4.27
C ILE A 41 -4.61 10.88 3.59
N ARG A 42 -3.57 11.56 3.09
CA ARG A 42 -2.36 10.92 2.54
C ARG A 42 -1.18 11.22 3.45
N THR A 43 -0.60 10.19 4.03
CA THR A 43 0.55 10.29 4.93
C THR A 43 1.84 9.97 4.18
N PRO A 44 3.02 10.34 4.72
CA PRO A 44 4.30 9.87 4.22
C PRO A 44 4.39 8.33 4.18
N ILE A 45 5.15 7.80 3.23
CA ILE A 45 5.42 6.34 3.11
C ILE A 45 6.48 5.89 4.12
N PHE A 46 7.41 6.79 4.46
CA PHE A 46 8.48 6.54 5.42
C PHE A 46 8.23 7.38 6.67
N GLU A 47 8.47 6.77 7.83
CA GLU A 47 8.36 7.40 9.13
C GLU A 47 9.57 7.00 9.99
N GLN A 48 9.82 7.74 11.07
CA GLN A 48 10.89 7.40 12.01
C GLN A 48 10.56 6.08 12.72
N THR A 49 11.55 5.19 12.89
CA THR A 49 11.40 3.90 13.58
C THR A 49 10.67 3.99 14.93
N PRO A 50 10.94 4.98 15.80
CA PRO A 50 10.25 5.09 17.09
C PRO A 50 8.73 5.26 17.00
N LEU A 51 8.20 5.70 15.86
CA LEU A 51 6.75 5.80 15.64
C LEU A 51 6.10 4.40 15.64
N PHE A 52 6.78 3.40 15.07
CA PHE A 52 6.30 2.03 14.99
C PHE A 52 6.52 1.26 16.30
N GLU A 53 7.69 1.44 16.94
CA GLU A 53 8.01 0.79 18.22
C GLU A 53 7.01 1.12 19.33
N ARG A 54 6.48 2.36 19.33
CA ARG A 54 5.49 2.81 20.32
C ARG A 54 4.09 2.25 20.11
N GLY A 55 3.70 2.00 18.85
CA GLY A 55 2.32 1.63 18.50
C GLY A 55 2.02 0.13 18.59
N ILE A 56 3.04 -0.71 18.45
CA ILE A 56 2.91 -2.17 18.35
C ILE A 56 3.25 -2.85 19.70
N GLY A 57 3.83 -2.09 20.65
CA GLY A 57 4.56 -2.66 21.79
C GLY A 57 5.89 -3.25 21.33
N GLU A 58 6.83 -3.50 22.25
CA GLU A 58 7.99 -4.35 21.96
C GLU A 58 7.48 -5.75 21.54
N ALA A 59 7.16 -5.91 20.26
CA ALA A 59 6.89 -7.21 19.68
C ALA A 59 8.24 -7.90 19.53
N THR A 60 8.65 -8.59 20.59
CA THR A 60 9.63 -9.67 20.56
C THR A 60 9.30 -10.68 19.47
#